data_AF-A0A7V0MF06-F1
#
_entry.id   AF-A0A7V0MF06-F1
#
_cell.length_a   1.000
_cell.length_b   1.000
_cell.length_c   1.000
_cell.angle_alpha   90.00
_cell.angle_beta   90.00
_cell.angle_gamma   90.00
#
_symmetry.space_group_name_H-M   'P 1'
#
loop_
_entity.id
_entity.type
_entity.pdbx_description
1 polymer ?
#
loop_
_entity_poly.entity_id
_entity_poly.type
_entity_poly.pdbx_seq_one_letter_code
_entity_poly.pdbx_strand_id
1 'polypeptide(L)'
;MRTVKEFVFLFFVSICFVVVSFLCPLNAQAQIEQVAKDVVKDMSPISGVVVMLQDGDVLIDLGSNKDVKVGDIFTVYVTEKVIRHPVTKKILGKTTIPIAVIEVIKVKPKFSICSILSAKKKIKPGLEVTRFSDIPAIFVDRVKQPPAEVLYGYLKTRLGDLNWLPDVTGGGEKLTSEVLEKNGIMVAIVAEPNAIKMYDRKLRLLRLWPWMPYPRVAVPPAGAP
;
A
#
# COMPACT_ATOMS: atom_id res chain seq x y z
N MET A 1 53.64 -3.34 31.33
CA MET A 1 53.53 -4.31 30.21
C MET A 1 52.10 -4.80 30.14
N ARG A 2 51.28 -4.28 29.21
CA ARG A 2 49.98 -4.92 28.90
C ARG A 2 50.29 -6.30 28.32
N THR A 3 49.77 -7.35 28.95
CA THR A 3 50.09 -8.73 28.54
C THR A 3 49.49 -9.04 27.17
N VAL A 4 50.18 -9.84 26.35
CA VAL A 4 49.76 -10.23 24.98
C VAL A 4 48.30 -10.73 24.93
N LYS A 5 47.81 -11.35 26.01
CA LYS A 5 46.41 -11.77 26.18
C LYS A 5 45.39 -10.62 26.12
N GLU A 6 45.70 -9.45 26.68
CA GLU A 6 44.81 -8.28 26.65
C GLU A 6 44.73 -7.69 25.23
N PHE A 7 45.84 -7.72 24.49
CA PHE A 7 45.88 -7.22 23.12
C PHE A 7 45.08 -8.12 22.16
N VAL A 8 45.20 -9.44 22.33
CA VAL A 8 44.43 -10.43 21.55
C VAL A 8 42.94 -10.35 21.88
N PHE A 9 42.58 -10.14 23.15
CA PHE A 9 41.19 -9.98 23.58
C PHE A 9 40.55 -8.70 23.01
N LEU A 10 41.25 -7.56 23.08
CA LEU A 10 40.77 -6.29 22.51
C LEU A 10 40.65 -6.35 20.98
N PHE A 11 41.55 -7.07 20.30
CA PHE A 11 41.49 -7.27 18.86
C PHE A 11 40.28 -8.14 18.45
N PHE A 12 39.99 -9.21 19.20
CA PHE A 12 38.79 -10.04 18.98
C PHE A 12 37.49 -9.29 19.25
N VAL A 13 37.41 -8.51 20.33
CA VAL A 13 36.23 -7.68 20.64
C VAL A 13 36.00 -6.64 19.54
N SER A 14 37.06 -6.00 19.05
CA SER A 14 36.98 -5.05 17.93
C SER A 14 36.52 -5.72 16.63
N ILE A 15 37.04 -6.91 16.30
CA ILE A 15 36.59 -7.69 15.13
C ILE A 15 35.12 -8.10 15.28
N CYS A 16 34.70 -8.58 16.46
CA CYS A 16 33.29 -8.90 16.71
C CYS A 16 32.40 -7.66 16.56
N PHE A 17 32.84 -6.49 17.02
CA PHE A 17 32.09 -5.24 16.89
C PHE A 17 31.96 -4.80 15.42
N VAL A 18 33.03 -4.93 14.63
CA VAL A 18 33.03 -4.62 13.19
C VAL A 18 32.17 -5.62 12.40
N VAL A 19 32.27 -6.91 12.69
CA VAL A 19 31.48 -7.98 12.04
C VAL A 19 29.98 -7.83 12.36
N VAL A 20 29.61 -7.53 13.61
CA VAL A 20 28.21 -7.26 13.99
C VAL A 20 27.70 -5.99 13.34
N SER A 21 28.53 -4.94 13.22
CA SER A 21 28.15 -3.68 12.56
C SER A 21 27.97 -3.83 11.04
N PHE A 22 28.68 -4.76 10.39
CA PHE A 22 28.54 -5.03 8.96
C PHE A 22 27.43 -6.03 8.61
N LEU A 23 27.08 -6.96 9.50
CA LEU A 23 26.00 -7.94 9.27
C LEU A 23 24.58 -7.39 9.55
N CYS A 24 24.46 -6.39 10.43
CA CYS A 24 23.18 -5.80 10.81
C CYS A 24 22.43 -5.05 9.66
N PRO A 25 23.08 -4.21 8.82
CA PRO A 25 22.37 -3.45 7.77
C PRO A 25 21.84 -4.34 6.62
N LEU A 26 22.49 -5.46 6.32
CA LEU A 26 22.05 -6.37 5.24
C LEU A 26 20.73 -7.06 5.57
N ASN A 27 20.53 -7.43 6.83
CA ASN A 27 19.28 -8.05 7.30
C ASN A 27 18.11 -7.06 7.31
N ALA A 28 18.35 -5.78 7.58
CA ALA A 28 17.31 -4.76 7.57
C ALA A 28 16.78 -4.52 6.16
N GLN A 29 17.67 -4.37 5.18
CA GLN A 29 17.30 -4.13 3.78
C GLN A 29 16.50 -5.30 3.16
N ALA A 30 16.92 -6.54 3.43
CA ALA A 30 16.23 -7.74 2.94
C ALA A 30 14.80 -7.86 3.52
N GLN A 31 14.60 -7.48 4.78
CA GLN A 31 13.27 -7.48 5.40
C GLN A 31 12.35 -6.42 4.82
N ILE A 32 12.86 -5.20 4.55
CA ILE A 32 12.08 -4.13 3.90
C ILE A 32 11.59 -4.58 2.54
N GLU A 33 12.46 -5.22 1.75
CA GLU A 33 12.07 -5.76 0.44
C GLU A 33 10.98 -6.83 0.59
N GLN A 34 11.10 -7.73 1.58
CA GLN A 34 10.11 -8.77 1.81
C GLN A 34 8.75 -8.20 2.21
N VAL A 35 8.72 -7.26 3.16
CA VAL A 35 7.48 -6.60 3.59
C VAL A 35 6.88 -5.80 2.42
N ALA A 36 7.71 -5.13 1.62
CA ALA A 36 7.25 -4.43 0.43
C ALA A 36 6.62 -5.39 -0.59
N LYS A 37 7.19 -6.58 -0.79
CA LYS A 37 6.58 -7.64 -1.61
C LYS A 37 5.23 -8.10 -1.06
N ASP A 38 5.12 -8.24 0.26
CA ASP A 38 3.88 -8.65 0.91
C ASP A 38 2.78 -7.59 0.76
N VAL A 39 3.12 -6.30 0.91
CA VAL A 39 2.21 -5.18 0.61
C VAL A 39 1.77 -5.23 -0.86
N VAL A 40 2.71 -5.36 -1.79
CA VAL A 40 2.42 -5.41 -3.23
C VAL A 40 1.51 -6.59 -3.56
N LYS A 41 1.78 -7.77 -3.01
CA LYS A 41 0.97 -8.97 -3.22
C LYS A 41 -0.46 -8.78 -2.72
N ASP A 42 -0.62 -8.25 -1.51
CA ASP A 42 -1.95 -8.01 -0.92
C ASP A 42 -2.73 -6.96 -1.71
N MET A 43 -2.04 -5.91 -2.17
CA MET A 43 -2.64 -4.81 -2.92
C MET A 43 -2.64 -4.98 -4.44
N SER A 44 -2.28 -6.17 -4.95
CA SER A 44 -2.18 -6.40 -6.40
C SER A 44 -3.54 -6.20 -7.09
N PRO A 45 -3.59 -5.62 -8.29
CA PRO A 45 -4.84 -5.40 -9.00
C PRO A 45 -5.49 -6.73 -9.40
N ILE A 46 -6.81 -6.82 -9.23
CA ILE A 46 -7.63 -7.93 -9.69
C ILE A 46 -8.89 -7.33 -10.31
N SER A 47 -9.23 -7.76 -11.52
CA SER A 47 -10.41 -7.29 -12.24
C SER A 47 -11.57 -8.27 -12.16
N GLY A 48 -12.77 -7.73 -12.11
CA GLY A 48 -14.04 -8.45 -12.10
C GLY A 48 -15.15 -7.58 -12.67
N VAL A 49 -16.40 -7.94 -12.38
CA VAL A 49 -17.59 -7.19 -12.81
C VAL A 49 -18.60 -7.00 -11.69
N VAL A 50 -19.37 -5.92 -11.80
CA VAL A 50 -20.58 -5.71 -10.99
C VAL A 50 -21.63 -6.74 -11.43
N VAL A 51 -22.06 -7.58 -10.49
CA VAL A 51 -23.12 -8.58 -10.71
C VAL A 51 -24.49 -7.94 -10.57
N MET A 52 -24.73 -7.24 -9.45
CA MET A 52 -26.00 -6.58 -9.17
C MET A 52 -25.84 -5.49 -8.11
N LEU A 53 -26.88 -4.68 -7.95
CA LEU A 53 -27.05 -3.82 -6.79
C LEU A 53 -28.14 -4.43 -5.91
N GLN A 54 -27.92 -4.45 -4.61
CA GLN A 54 -28.89 -4.95 -3.63
C GLN A 54 -28.87 -4.04 -2.40
N ASP A 55 -30.02 -3.49 -2.03
CA ASP A 55 -30.18 -2.67 -0.81
C ASP A 55 -29.20 -1.48 -0.70
N GLY A 56 -28.76 -0.94 -1.84
CA GLY A 56 -27.77 0.16 -1.90
C GLY A 56 -26.31 -0.31 -1.95
N ASP A 57 -26.04 -1.59 -1.72
CA ASP A 57 -24.73 -2.21 -1.87
C ASP A 57 -24.51 -2.75 -3.29
N VAL A 58 -23.23 -2.91 -3.65
CA VAL A 58 -22.77 -3.42 -4.93
C VAL A 58 -22.22 -4.83 -4.75
N LEU A 59 -22.73 -5.79 -5.50
CA LEU A 59 -22.16 -7.14 -5.55
C LEU A 59 -21.19 -7.25 -6.72
N ILE A 60 -20.00 -7.81 -6.46
CA ILE A 60 -18.97 -8.10 -7.48
C ILE A 60 -18.70 -9.59 -7.56
N ASP A 61 -18.31 -10.10 -8.72
CA ASP A 61 -18.04 -11.53 -9.00
C ASP A 61 -16.68 -12.03 -8.46
N LEU A 62 -16.09 -11.28 -7.53
CA LEU A 62 -14.83 -11.61 -6.88
C LEU A 62 -15.08 -11.89 -5.40
N GLY A 63 -14.53 -13.00 -4.91
CA GLY A 63 -14.68 -13.46 -3.54
C GLY A 63 -13.38 -13.98 -2.95
N SER A 64 -13.44 -14.69 -1.83
CA SER A 64 -12.25 -15.24 -1.18
C SER A 64 -11.48 -16.24 -2.05
N ASN A 65 -12.14 -16.91 -3.01
CA ASN A 65 -11.46 -17.78 -3.98
C ASN A 65 -10.51 -17.02 -4.92
N LYS A 66 -10.61 -15.69 -4.95
CA LYS A 66 -9.75 -14.76 -5.70
C LYS A 66 -8.95 -13.84 -4.77
N ASP A 67 -8.78 -14.24 -3.50
CA ASP A 67 -8.06 -13.48 -2.47
C ASP A 67 -8.64 -12.08 -2.20
N VAL A 68 -9.96 -11.89 -2.38
CA VAL A 68 -10.64 -10.67 -1.95
C VAL A 68 -10.87 -10.70 -0.45
N LYS A 69 -10.59 -9.58 0.21
CA LYS A 69 -10.68 -9.40 1.67
C LYS A 69 -11.56 -8.22 2.02
N VAL A 70 -12.17 -8.24 3.21
CA VAL A 70 -12.90 -7.09 3.75
C VAL A 70 -11.96 -5.88 3.82
N GLY A 71 -12.43 -4.70 3.42
CA GLY A 71 -11.61 -3.49 3.31
C GLY A 71 -10.84 -3.37 1.99
N ASP A 72 -10.89 -4.36 1.08
CA ASP A 72 -10.40 -4.14 -0.28
C ASP A 72 -11.23 -3.05 -0.96
N ILE A 73 -10.56 -2.19 -1.72
CA ILE A 73 -11.21 -1.08 -2.42
C ILE A 73 -11.10 -1.32 -3.92
N PHE A 74 -12.22 -1.15 -4.62
CA PHE A 74 -12.34 -1.31 -6.06
C PHE A 74 -12.79 -0.02 -6.71
N THR A 75 -12.25 0.25 -7.89
CA THR A 75 -12.76 1.28 -8.78
C THR A 75 -13.70 0.65 -9.80
N VAL A 76 -14.86 1.27 -10.02
CA VAL A 76 -15.85 0.86 -11.01
C VAL A 76 -15.65 1.68 -12.28
N TYR A 77 -15.63 1.01 -13.41
CA TYR A 77 -15.35 1.61 -14.71
C TYR A 77 -16.55 1.54 -15.65
N VAL A 78 -16.70 2.58 -16.46
CA VAL A 78 -17.56 2.53 -17.65
C VAL A 78 -16.67 2.46 -18.90
N THR A 79 -17.01 1.58 -19.84
CA THR A 79 -16.38 1.57 -21.17
C THR A 79 -16.89 2.77 -21.96
N GLU A 80 -16.00 3.69 -22.33
CA GLU A 80 -16.32 4.82 -23.21
C GLU A 80 -16.22 4.43 -24.68
N LYS A 81 -15.12 3.78 -25.06
CA LYS A 81 -14.84 3.42 -26.45
C LYS A 81 -14.19 2.05 -26.54
N VAL A 82 -14.61 1.25 -27.51
CA VAL A 82 -13.93 0.00 -27.87
C VAL A 82 -13.00 0.29 -29.03
N ILE A 83 -11.71 0.04 -28.85
CA ILE A 83 -10.71 0.20 -29.89
C ILE A 83 -10.69 -1.08 -30.71
N ARG A 84 -11.03 -0.96 -32.00
CA ARG A 84 -11.07 -2.08 -32.95
C ARG A 84 -10.04 -1.88 -34.03
N HIS A 85 -9.36 -2.96 -34.40
CA HIS A 85 -8.48 -2.95 -35.56
C HIS A 85 -9.32 -2.61 -36.81
N PRO A 86 -8.93 -1.60 -37.62
CA PRO A 86 -9.77 -1.08 -38.69
C PRO A 86 -10.08 -2.13 -39.77
N VAL A 87 -9.10 -2.98 -40.09
CA VAL A 87 -9.20 -4.06 -41.09
C VAL A 87 -9.81 -5.34 -40.50
N THR A 88 -9.16 -5.97 -39.51
CA THR A 88 -9.58 -7.27 -38.95
C THR A 88 -10.82 -7.22 -38.06
N LYS A 89 -11.28 -6.02 -37.67
CA LYS A 89 -12.37 -5.77 -36.71
C LYS A 89 -12.17 -6.37 -35.31
N LYS A 90 -11.01 -6.98 -35.04
CA LYS A 90 -10.63 -7.50 -33.72
C LYS A 90 -10.60 -6.37 -32.69
N ILE A 91 -11.08 -6.66 -31.48
CA ILE A 91 -10.98 -5.73 -30.35
C ILE A 91 -9.52 -5.71 -29.91
N LEU A 92 -8.90 -4.53 -29.93
CA LEU A 92 -7.53 -4.29 -29.46
C LEU A 92 -7.52 -3.83 -28.00
N GLY A 93 -8.58 -3.17 -27.55
CA GLY A 93 -8.69 -2.67 -26.19
C GLY A 93 -9.96 -1.87 -25.97
N LYS A 94 -10.08 -1.32 -24.79
CA LYS A 94 -11.17 -0.42 -24.40
C LYS A 94 -10.58 0.79 -23.69
N THR A 95 -11.16 1.95 -23.95
CA THR A 95 -10.96 3.14 -23.12
C THR A 95 -12.04 3.11 -22.05
N THR A 96 -11.62 3.05 -20.80
CA THR A 96 -12.51 3.05 -19.63
C THR A 96 -12.32 4.33 -18.82
N ILE A 97 -13.38 4.72 -18.11
CA ILE A 97 -13.36 5.88 -17.21
C ILE A 97 -13.78 5.43 -15.82
N PRO A 98 -13.04 5.78 -14.75
CA PRO A 98 -13.45 5.50 -13.38
C PRO A 98 -14.67 6.36 -12.99
N ILE A 99 -15.74 5.71 -12.54
CA ILE A 99 -17.01 6.38 -12.22
C ILE A 99 -17.44 6.22 -10.77
N ALA A 100 -16.90 5.25 -10.02
CA ALA A 100 -17.19 5.06 -8.62
C ALA A 100 -16.04 4.34 -7.91
N VAL A 101 -16.01 4.45 -6.59
CA VAL A 101 -15.12 3.70 -5.70
C VAL A 101 -15.99 2.99 -4.67
N ILE A 102 -15.78 1.68 -4.52
CA ILE A 102 -16.52 0.80 -3.62
C ILE A 102 -15.56 0.07 -2.67
N GLU A 103 -15.99 -0.19 -1.43
CA GLU A 103 -15.23 -0.95 -0.43
C GLU A 103 -15.94 -2.24 -0.08
N VAL A 104 -15.20 -3.35 -0.08
CA VAL A 104 -15.70 -4.66 0.34
C VAL A 104 -16.03 -4.64 1.84
N ILE A 105 -17.30 -4.81 2.17
CA ILE A 105 -17.79 -4.92 3.56
C ILE A 105 -18.07 -6.37 3.97
N LYS A 106 -18.27 -7.27 2.99
CA LYS A 106 -18.49 -8.70 3.23
C LYS A 106 -17.95 -9.54 2.08
N VAL A 107 -17.30 -10.65 2.41
CA VAL A 107 -16.75 -11.58 1.42
C VAL A 107 -17.51 -12.91 1.48
N LYS A 108 -17.81 -13.47 0.31
CA LYS A 108 -18.26 -14.86 0.11
C LYS A 108 -17.26 -15.58 -0.82
N PRO A 109 -17.33 -16.91 -0.96
CA PRO A 109 -16.36 -17.64 -1.78
C PRO A 109 -16.27 -17.16 -3.23
N LYS A 110 -17.43 -16.84 -3.85
CA LYS A 110 -17.54 -16.50 -5.28
C LYS A 110 -17.95 -15.06 -5.57
N PHE A 111 -18.26 -14.27 -4.54
CA PHE A 111 -18.68 -12.88 -4.70
C PHE A 111 -18.40 -12.10 -3.43
N SER A 112 -18.46 -10.77 -3.53
CA SER A 112 -18.33 -9.88 -2.38
C SER A 112 -19.41 -8.81 -2.43
N ILE A 113 -19.77 -8.30 -1.25
CA ILE A 113 -20.70 -7.20 -1.08
C ILE A 113 -19.88 -5.97 -0.71
N CYS A 114 -20.10 -4.88 -1.43
CA CYS A 114 -19.34 -3.66 -1.32
C CYS A 114 -20.26 -2.46 -1.05
N SER A 115 -19.84 -1.61 -0.11
CA SER A 115 -20.46 -0.31 0.11
C SER A 115 -19.91 0.72 -0.89
N ILE A 116 -20.72 1.71 -1.27
CA ILE A 116 -20.28 2.78 -2.17
C ILE A 116 -19.59 3.88 -1.35
N LEU A 117 -18.31 4.14 -1.62
CA LEU A 117 -17.57 5.23 -0.98
C LEU A 117 -17.74 6.56 -1.73
N SER A 118 -17.79 6.50 -3.06
CA SER A 118 -18.00 7.66 -3.94
C SER A 118 -18.55 7.18 -5.29
N ALA A 119 -19.46 7.95 -5.89
CA ALA A 119 -19.99 7.67 -7.21
C ALA A 119 -20.24 8.97 -7.99
N LYS A 120 -19.62 9.10 -9.16
CA LYS A 120 -19.80 10.19 -10.13
C LYS A 120 -20.92 9.87 -11.14
N LYS A 121 -21.16 8.60 -11.42
CA LYS A 121 -22.24 8.12 -12.31
C LYS A 121 -22.94 6.90 -11.69
N LYS A 122 -24.13 6.58 -12.20
CA LYS A 122 -24.91 5.41 -11.77
C LYS A 122 -24.16 4.11 -12.07
N ILE A 123 -23.97 3.28 -11.04
CA ILE A 123 -23.44 1.93 -11.16
C ILE A 123 -24.53 1.01 -11.70
N LYS A 124 -24.18 0.10 -12.63
CA LYS A 124 -25.08 -0.88 -13.25
C LYS A 124 -24.40 -2.25 -13.29
N PRO A 125 -25.18 -3.35 -13.35
CA PRO A 125 -24.65 -4.67 -13.66
C PRO A 125 -23.81 -4.68 -14.96
N GLY A 126 -22.77 -5.51 -14.97
CA GLY A 126 -21.86 -5.69 -16.11
C GLY A 126 -20.73 -4.65 -16.23
N LEU A 127 -20.69 -3.65 -15.34
CA LEU A 127 -19.56 -2.72 -15.30
C LEU A 127 -18.32 -3.40 -14.75
N GLU A 128 -17.15 -3.07 -15.31
CA GLU A 128 -15.87 -3.61 -14.87
C GLU A 128 -15.46 -2.98 -13.53
N VAL A 129 -14.85 -3.78 -12.66
CA VAL A 129 -14.23 -3.31 -11.41
C VAL A 129 -12.78 -3.76 -11.34
N THR A 130 -11.90 -2.94 -10.77
CA THR A 130 -10.50 -3.32 -10.55
C THR A 130 -10.05 -2.92 -9.14
N ARG A 131 -9.43 -3.88 -8.43
CA ARG A 131 -8.89 -3.70 -7.08
C ARG A 131 -7.71 -2.73 -7.11
N PHE A 132 -7.67 -1.76 -6.18
CA PHE A 132 -6.56 -0.83 -5.98
C PHE A 132 -6.05 -0.13 -7.26
N SER A 133 -6.96 0.21 -8.18
CA SER A 133 -6.65 0.90 -9.45
C SER A 133 -7.36 2.25 -9.53
N ASP A 134 -6.69 3.29 -10.01
CA ASP A 134 -7.13 4.70 -10.07
C ASP A 134 -7.59 5.30 -8.72
N ILE A 135 -7.22 4.66 -7.61
CA ILE A 135 -7.60 5.09 -6.27
C ILE A 135 -6.63 6.19 -5.81
N PRO A 136 -7.11 7.38 -5.41
CA PRO A 136 -6.29 8.41 -4.78
C PRO A 136 -5.64 7.88 -3.50
N ALA A 137 -4.31 7.75 -3.51
CA ALA A 137 -3.55 7.19 -2.41
C ALA A 137 -2.35 8.08 -2.04
N ILE A 138 -2.03 8.14 -0.75
CA ILE A 138 -0.80 8.78 -0.27
C ILE A 138 0.09 7.75 0.42
N PHE A 139 1.39 8.00 0.37
CA PHE A 139 2.36 7.35 1.25
C PHE A 139 2.80 8.33 2.33
N VAL A 140 2.74 7.92 3.59
CA VAL A 140 3.10 8.74 4.75
C VAL A 140 4.29 8.09 5.46
N ASP A 141 5.43 8.79 5.43
CA ASP A 141 6.62 8.36 6.15
C ASP A 141 6.65 8.93 7.58
N ARG A 142 6.41 8.07 8.59
CA ARG A 142 6.61 8.40 10.01
C ARG A 142 7.93 7.87 10.57
N VAL A 143 8.73 7.18 9.77
CA VAL A 143 10.03 6.63 10.17
C VAL A 143 11.10 7.73 10.15
N LYS A 144 10.99 8.69 9.22
CA LYS A 144 11.89 9.86 9.09
C LYS A 144 13.39 9.50 8.96
N GLN A 145 13.71 8.25 8.59
CA GLN A 145 15.07 7.74 8.32
C GLN A 145 15.04 6.94 7.00
N PRO A 146 16.17 6.83 6.27
CA PRO A 146 16.29 5.93 5.12
C PRO A 146 16.10 4.49 5.60
N PRO A 147 14.85 3.99 5.51
CA PRO A 147 14.42 3.14 4.39
C PRO A 147 13.08 3.52 3.73
N ALA A 148 12.41 4.60 4.16
CA ALA A 148 11.06 4.92 3.69
C ALA A 148 11.00 5.39 2.23
N GLU A 149 12.01 6.11 1.74
CA GLU A 149 12.08 6.53 0.33
C GLU A 149 12.23 5.34 -0.63
N VAL A 150 13.08 4.37 -0.26
CA VAL A 150 13.27 3.12 -1.02
C VAL A 150 11.97 2.31 -1.03
N LEU A 151 11.30 2.19 0.12
CA LEU A 151 10.00 1.55 0.23
C LEU A 151 8.96 2.24 -0.65
N TYR A 152 8.84 3.57 -0.56
CA TYR A 152 7.89 4.33 -1.36
C TYR A 152 8.16 4.17 -2.86
N GLY A 153 9.43 4.27 -3.28
CA GLY A 153 9.83 4.03 -4.66
C GLY A 153 9.41 2.64 -5.15
N TYR A 154 9.68 1.60 -4.35
CA TYR A 154 9.28 0.23 -4.67
C TYR A 154 7.76 0.09 -4.79
N LEU A 155 7.00 0.58 -3.80
CA LEU A 155 5.54 0.52 -3.81
C LEU A 155 4.95 1.29 -4.98
N LYS A 156 5.43 2.50 -5.24
CA LYS A 156 4.97 3.33 -6.35
C LYS A 156 5.22 2.67 -7.71
N THR A 157 6.36 2.03 -7.89
CA THR A 157 6.67 1.29 -9.12
C THR A 157 5.81 0.05 -9.29
N ARG A 158 5.55 -0.70 -8.21
CA ARG A 158 4.82 -1.98 -8.28
C ARG A 158 3.30 -1.85 -8.21
N LEU A 159 2.80 -0.83 -7.53
CA LEU A 159 1.38 -0.46 -7.44
C LEU A 159 1.13 0.78 -8.31
N GLY A 160 1.60 0.73 -9.55
CA GLY A 160 1.51 1.85 -10.50
C GLY A 160 0.10 2.22 -10.92
N ASP A 161 -0.85 1.30 -10.72
CA ASP A 161 -2.27 1.53 -11.02
C ASP A 161 -2.95 2.43 -9.98
N LEU A 162 -2.35 2.65 -8.80
CA LEU A 162 -2.84 3.64 -7.84
C LEU A 162 -2.58 5.07 -8.35
N ASN A 163 -3.51 5.97 -8.06
CA ASN A 163 -3.29 7.39 -8.26
C ASN A 163 -2.53 7.95 -7.05
N TRP A 164 -1.20 7.84 -7.10
CA TRP A 164 -0.31 8.34 -6.04
C TRP A 164 -0.28 9.87 -5.99
N LEU A 165 -0.78 10.43 -4.89
CA LEU A 165 -0.79 11.85 -4.60
C LEU A 165 0.35 12.22 -3.63
N PRO A 166 0.81 13.48 -3.63
CA PRO A 166 1.77 13.97 -2.65
C PRO A 166 1.25 13.82 -1.22
N ASP A 167 2.15 13.60 -0.26
CA ASP A 167 1.79 13.63 1.16
C ASP A 167 1.35 15.05 1.57
N VAL A 168 0.09 15.18 1.96
CA VAL A 168 -0.52 16.44 2.46
C VAL A 168 -0.53 16.52 3.99
N THR A 169 0.01 15.51 4.68
CA THR A 169 -0.08 15.35 6.13
C THR A 169 1.17 15.80 6.88
N GLY A 170 2.23 16.19 6.15
CA GLY A 170 3.49 16.63 6.73
C GLY A 170 4.23 15.51 7.45
N GLY A 171 4.41 14.35 6.80
CA GLY A 171 5.02 13.18 7.44
C GLY A 171 4.13 12.57 8.52
N GLY A 172 2.82 12.72 8.39
CA GLY A 172 1.83 12.14 9.28
C GLY A 172 1.47 12.95 10.52
N GLU A 173 2.04 14.14 10.71
CA GLU A 173 1.74 15.04 11.84
C GLU A 173 0.29 15.55 11.81
N LYS A 174 -0.25 15.76 10.60
CA LYS A 174 -1.63 16.22 10.37
C LYS A 174 -2.51 15.14 9.76
N LEU A 175 -2.17 13.86 9.97
CA LEU A 175 -2.96 12.74 9.47
C LEU A 175 -4.29 12.67 10.25
N THR A 176 -5.33 13.28 9.67
CA THR A 176 -6.70 13.32 10.19
C THR A 176 -7.67 12.95 9.06
N SER A 177 -8.85 12.41 9.39
CA SER A 177 -9.86 12.09 8.38
C SER A 177 -10.31 13.33 7.61
N GLU A 178 -10.40 14.49 8.28
CA GLU A 178 -10.73 15.77 7.64
C GLU A 178 -9.72 16.15 6.55
N VAL A 179 -8.43 16.00 6.83
CA VAL A 179 -7.37 16.26 5.84
C VAL A 179 -7.47 15.28 4.67
N LEU A 180 -7.70 13.99 4.93
CA LEU A 180 -7.85 12.99 3.86
C LEU A 180 -9.08 13.28 2.98
N GLU A 181 -10.24 13.52 3.60
CA GLU A 181 -11.49 13.79 2.89
C GLU A 181 -11.43 15.09 2.08
N LYS A 182 -10.92 16.18 2.66
CA LYS A 182 -10.76 17.47 1.96
C LYS A 182 -9.89 17.37 0.71
N ASN A 183 -8.88 16.49 0.75
CA ASN A 183 -7.96 16.28 -0.38
C ASN A 183 -8.38 15.10 -1.28
N GLY A 184 -9.55 14.49 -1.03
CA GLY A 184 -10.05 13.37 -1.82
C GLY A 184 -9.20 12.10 -1.72
N ILE A 185 -8.41 11.94 -0.66
CA ILE A 185 -7.59 10.75 -0.42
C ILE A 185 -8.49 9.61 0.03
N MET A 186 -8.37 8.46 -0.64
CA MET A 186 -9.17 7.27 -0.33
C MET A 186 -8.40 6.27 0.52
N VAL A 187 -7.08 6.20 0.32
CA VAL A 187 -6.19 5.28 1.03
C VAL A 187 -4.94 6.02 1.50
N ALA A 188 -4.58 5.84 2.77
CA ALA A 188 -3.29 6.26 3.30
C ALA A 188 -2.46 5.03 3.67
N ILE A 189 -1.29 4.87 3.04
CA ILE A 189 -0.30 3.86 3.39
C ILE A 189 0.75 4.53 4.27
N VAL A 190 0.80 4.14 5.54
CA VAL A 190 1.62 4.78 6.57
C VAL A 190 2.73 3.83 6.98
N ALA A 191 3.97 4.22 6.73
CA ALA A 191 5.14 3.53 7.25
C ALA A 191 5.40 4.01 8.68
N GLU A 192 5.23 3.12 9.65
CA GLU A 192 5.53 3.33 11.06
C GLU A 192 6.79 2.55 11.47
N PRO A 193 7.41 2.85 12.62
CA PRO A 193 8.65 2.19 13.03
C PRO A 193 8.60 0.66 13.04
N ASN A 194 7.44 0.06 13.31
CA ASN A 194 7.27 -1.39 13.48
C ASN A 194 6.23 -2.02 12.53
N ALA A 195 5.60 -1.26 11.64
CA ALA A 195 4.67 -1.81 10.66
C ALA A 195 4.44 -0.84 9.50
N ILE A 196 3.97 -1.37 8.38
CA ILE A 196 3.23 -0.60 7.39
C ILE A 196 1.74 -0.79 7.69
N LYS A 197 0.99 0.30 7.71
CA LYS A 197 -0.46 0.28 7.93
C LYS A 197 -1.19 0.94 6.77
N MET A 198 -2.31 0.37 6.38
CA MET A 198 -3.21 0.96 5.40
C MET A 198 -4.48 1.42 6.10
N TYR A 199 -4.85 2.67 5.90
CA TYR A 199 -6.07 3.26 6.43
C TYR A 199 -7.00 3.70 5.30
N ASP A 200 -8.31 3.67 5.56
CA ASP A 200 -9.29 4.34 4.71
C ASP A 200 -9.30 5.87 4.95
N ARG A 201 -10.11 6.60 4.17
CA ARG A 201 -10.31 8.05 4.32
C ARG A 201 -10.81 8.50 5.71
N LYS A 202 -11.44 7.59 6.46
CA LYS A 202 -11.94 7.83 7.82
C LYS A 202 -10.94 7.41 8.90
N LEU A 203 -9.70 7.07 8.51
CA LEU A 203 -8.65 6.54 9.38
C LEU A 203 -9.00 5.22 10.08
N ARG A 204 -9.93 4.44 9.53
CA ARG A 204 -10.11 3.05 9.96
C ARG A 204 -8.99 2.20 9.37
N LEU A 205 -8.35 1.40 10.23
CA LEU A 205 -7.31 0.48 9.83
C LEU A 205 -7.89 -0.63 8.93
N LEU A 206 -7.37 -0.73 7.70
CA LEU A 206 -7.75 -1.76 6.72
C LEU A 206 -6.73 -2.91 6.71
N ARG A 207 -5.43 -2.61 6.72
CA ARG A 207 -4.35 -3.61 6.70
C ARG A 207 -3.19 -3.22 7.60
N LEU A 208 -2.48 -4.22 8.08
CA LEU A 208 -1.26 -4.08 8.86
C LEU A 208 -0.27 -5.15 8.41
N TRP A 209 0.93 -4.71 8.02
CA TRP A 209 2.06 -5.57 7.70
C TRP A 209 3.17 -5.27 8.71
N PRO A 210 3.44 -6.18 9.67
CA PRO A 210 4.47 -5.94 10.67
C PRO A 210 5.86 -6.04 10.03
N TRP A 211 6.79 -5.21 10.52
CA TRP A 211 8.23 -5.39 10.26
C TRP A 211 9.01 -5.19 11.55
N MET A 212 10.28 -5.61 11.62
CA MET A 212 11.07 -5.36 12.83
C MET A 212 11.25 -3.86 13.04
N PRO A 213 11.20 -3.37 14.30
CA PRO A 213 11.48 -1.98 14.59
C PRO A 213 12.90 -1.65 14.12
N TYR A 214 13.02 -0.63 13.27
CA TYR A 214 14.35 -0.08 12.98
C TYR A 214 14.92 0.44 14.30
N PRO A 215 16.13 0.03 14.73
CA PRO A 215 16.74 0.64 15.89
C PRO A 215 16.84 2.14 15.57
N ARG A 216 16.16 2.98 16.36
CA ARG A 216 16.35 4.42 16.27
C ARG A 216 17.85 4.63 16.47
N VAL A 217 18.55 5.05 15.41
CA VAL A 217 19.90 5.58 15.59
C VAL A 217 19.71 6.71 16.60
N ALA A 218 20.22 6.52 17.82
CA ALA A 218 20.16 7.55 18.84
C ALA A 218 20.86 8.75 18.21
N VAL A 219 20.10 9.77 17.84
CA VAL A 219 20.68 11.05 17.47
C VAL A 219 21.35 11.52 18.77
N PRO A 220 22.68 11.59 18.84
CA PRO A 220 23.31 12.13 20.04
C PRO A 220 22.71 13.52 20.24
N PRO A 221 22.32 13.89 21.49
CA PRO A 221 21.71 15.18 21.74
C PRO A 221 22.59 16.27 21.14
N ALA A 222 22.00 17.14 20.32
CA ALA A 222 22.69 18.30 19.79
C ALA A 222 23.14 19.16 20.97
N GLY A 223 24.44 19.09 21.29
CA GLY A 223 25.04 19.80 22.42
C GLY A 223 25.44 18.94 23.63
N ALA A 224 25.84 17.69 23.46
CA ALA A 224 26.77 17.09 24.44
C ALA A 224 28.20 17.65 24.19
N PRO A 225 28.92 18.11 25.24
CA PRO A 225 30.19 18.83 25.13
C PRO A 225 31.33 18.02 24.49
#